data_AF-A0A135UZR3-F1
#
_entry.id   AF-A0A135UZR3-F1
#
_cell.length_a   1.000
_cell.length_b   1.000
_cell.length_c   1.000
_cell.angle_alpha   90.00
_cell.angle_beta   90.00
_cell.angle_gamma   90.00
#
_symmetry.space_group_name_H-M   'P 1'
#
loop_
_entity.id
_entity.type
_entity.pdbx_description
1 polymer ?
#
loop_
_entity_poly.entity_id
_entity_poly.type
_entity_poly.pdbx_seq_one_letter_code
_entity_poly.pdbx_strand_id
1 'polypeptide(L)'
;MQKFLEGLTATHDATFFHEEARRLGNPLREGLRGSPLNKGSELKSIHPVIRTNPDKPIPPFTAVTGWKSVYVNKGFTKRINGVTKDESDVLLNYLFNLVTQNHDAQVRFKWRANDLAIWDNRSMWHCATYDYVEARAGDRVASLGEAPYLDLNSTGRREALGL
;
A
#
# COMPACT_ATOMS: atom_id res chain seq x y z
N MET A 1 16.47 1.53 -13.58
CA MET A 1 15.43 0.83 -12.81
C MET A 1 14.14 1.64 -12.68
N GLN A 2 14.15 2.90 -12.21
CA GLN A 2 12.91 3.69 -11.99
C GLN A 2 11.96 3.71 -13.20
N LYS A 3 12.43 4.18 -14.37
CA LYS A 3 11.64 4.20 -15.62
C LYS A 3 11.15 2.83 -16.09
N PHE A 4 11.85 1.76 -15.75
CA PHE A 4 11.43 0.40 -16.12
C PHE A 4 10.23 -0.07 -15.29
N LEU A 5 10.16 0.36 -14.02
CA LEU A 5 9.03 0.04 -13.14
C LEU A 5 7.81 0.91 -13.44
N GLU A 6 8.00 2.09 -14.03
CA GLU A 6 6.91 2.91 -14.55
C GLU A 6 6.18 2.15 -15.68
N GLY A 7 4.86 2.05 -15.57
CA GLY A 7 4.02 1.29 -16.52
C GLY A 7 3.84 -0.19 -16.19
N LEU A 8 4.65 -0.76 -15.28
CA LEU A 8 4.37 -2.10 -14.77
C LEU A 8 3.21 -2.08 -13.78
N THR A 9 2.45 -3.17 -13.77
CA THR A 9 1.41 -3.43 -12.77
C THR A 9 1.76 -4.65 -11.95
N ALA A 10 1.17 -4.77 -10.77
CA ALA A 10 1.30 -5.92 -9.91
C ALA A 10 -0.07 -6.44 -9.48
N THR A 11 -0.16 -7.76 -9.37
CA THR A 11 -1.30 -8.45 -8.78
C THR A 11 -1.15 -8.48 -7.27
N HIS A 12 -2.13 -7.88 -6.59
CA HIS A 12 -2.31 -7.93 -5.15
C HIS A 12 -3.36 -8.97 -4.82
N ASP A 13 -3.08 -9.81 -3.83
CA ASP A 13 -3.93 -10.94 -3.45
C ASP A 13 -4.08 -10.96 -1.93
N ALA A 14 -5.31 -10.68 -1.48
CA ALA A 14 -5.71 -10.72 -0.08
C ALA A 14 -6.61 -11.94 0.24
N THR A 15 -6.58 -12.98 -0.59
CA THR A 15 -7.45 -14.17 -0.41
C THR A 15 -7.20 -14.93 0.89
N PHE A 16 -6.06 -14.74 1.55
CA PHE A 16 -5.81 -15.29 2.90
C PHE A 16 -6.88 -14.85 3.93
N PHE A 17 -7.59 -13.73 3.70
CA PHE A 17 -8.73 -13.36 4.55
C PHE A 17 -9.93 -14.31 4.45
N HIS A 18 -10.08 -15.06 3.35
CA HIS A 18 -11.10 -16.13 3.25
C HIS A 18 -10.79 -17.26 4.22
N GLU A 19 -9.52 -17.64 4.30
CA GLU A 19 -9.06 -18.68 5.22
C GLU A 19 -9.23 -18.24 6.67
N GLU A 20 -8.87 -16.99 6.96
CA GLU A 20 -9.00 -16.41 8.30
C GLU A 20 -10.47 -16.27 8.74
N ALA A 21 -11.36 -15.83 7.83
CA ALA A 21 -12.79 -15.77 8.06
C ALA A 21 -13.37 -17.15 8.43
N ARG A 22 -12.98 -18.19 7.69
CA ARG A 22 -13.37 -19.58 7.97
C ARG A 22 -12.83 -20.04 9.32
N ARG A 23 -11.56 -19.74 9.63
CA ARG A 23 -10.89 -20.14 10.87
C ARG A 23 -11.53 -19.52 12.11
N LEU A 24 -11.93 -18.25 12.02
CA LEU A 24 -12.52 -17.51 13.13
C LEU A 24 -14.04 -17.61 13.21
N GLY A 25 -14.70 -18.20 12.21
CA GLY A 25 -16.17 -18.25 12.13
C GLY A 25 -16.81 -16.87 11.85
N ASN A 26 -16.01 -15.89 11.40
CA ASN A 26 -16.47 -14.53 11.14
C ASN A 26 -16.60 -14.32 9.63
N PRO A 27 -17.83 -14.22 9.07
CA PRO A 27 -18.00 -14.12 7.64
C PRO A 27 -17.38 -12.84 7.09
N LEU A 28 -16.86 -12.93 5.86
CA LEU A 28 -16.39 -11.73 5.15
C LEU A 28 -17.55 -10.78 4.89
N ARG A 29 -17.29 -9.49 5.07
CA ARG A 29 -18.23 -8.44 4.69
C ARG A 29 -18.27 -8.33 3.17
N GLU A 30 -19.34 -8.78 2.53
CA GLU A 30 -19.48 -8.73 1.06
C GLU A 30 -20.10 -7.43 0.52
N GLY A 31 -20.69 -6.61 1.38
CA GLY A 31 -21.17 -5.28 1.00
C GLY A 31 -20.05 -4.31 0.62
N LEU A 32 -20.38 -3.03 0.42
CA LEU A 32 -19.37 -1.99 0.16
C LEU A 32 -18.38 -1.88 1.33
N ARG A 33 -17.08 -1.93 1.00
CA ARG A 33 -15.95 -1.79 1.92
C ARG A 33 -15.13 -0.54 1.57
N GLY A 34 -15.79 0.61 1.64
CA GLY A 34 -15.22 1.90 1.29
C GLY A 34 -15.47 2.27 -0.16
N SER A 35 -14.51 2.03 -1.06
CA SER A 35 -14.69 2.29 -2.49
C SER A 35 -15.86 1.46 -3.07
N PRO A 36 -16.69 2.01 -3.98
CA PRO A 36 -17.71 1.25 -4.70
C PRO A 36 -17.16 0.04 -5.48
N LEU A 37 -15.86 0.07 -5.81
CA LEU A 37 -15.16 -1.03 -6.48
C LEU A 37 -14.72 -2.14 -5.50
N ASN A 38 -14.70 -1.87 -4.19
CA ASN A 38 -14.33 -2.83 -3.15
C ASN A 38 -15.58 -3.46 -2.52
N LYS A 39 -16.11 -4.49 -3.19
CA LYS A 39 -17.32 -5.23 -2.77
C LYS A 39 -17.22 -6.70 -3.18
N GLY A 40 -18.12 -7.53 -2.66
CA GLY A 40 -18.16 -8.96 -2.93
C GLY A 40 -17.03 -9.74 -2.26
N SER A 41 -16.88 -11.01 -2.62
CA SER A 41 -15.89 -11.93 -2.06
C SER A 41 -14.54 -11.90 -2.78
N GLU A 42 -14.43 -11.21 -3.93
CA GLU A 42 -13.16 -11.05 -4.63
C GLU A 42 -12.22 -10.13 -3.85
N LEU A 43 -11.00 -10.60 -3.61
CA LEU A 43 -9.98 -9.95 -2.80
C LEU A 43 -8.65 -9.81 -3.55
N LYS A 44 -8.69 -9.92 -4.88
CA LYS A 44 -7.57 -9.64 -5.77
C LYS A 44 -7.77 -8.32 -6.52
N SER A 45 -6.67 -7.64 -6.77
CA SER A 45 -6.66 -6.42 -7.58
C SER A 45 -5.35 -6.27 -8.35
N ILE A 46 -5.39 -5.48 -9.42
CA ILE A 46 -4.21 -5.11 -10.20
C ILE A 46 -3.99 -3.61 -10.02
N HIS A 47 -2.79 -3.23 -9.61
CA HIS A 47 -2.40 -1.84 -9.36
C HIS A 47 -1.04 -1.54 -9.99
N PRO A 48 -0.71 -0.28 -10.29
CA PRO A 48 0.60 0.06 -10.81
C PRO A 48 1.69 -0.18 -9.75
N VAL A 49 2.87 -0.63 -10.18
CA VAL A 49 4.03 -0.84 -9.28
C VAL A 49 4.54 0.48 -8.72
N ILE A 50 4.51 1.53 -9.55
CA ILE A 50 4.77 2.91 -9.17
C ILE A 50 3.46 3.67 -9.31
N ARG A 51 3.02 4.33 -8.26
CA ARG A 51 1.82 5.17 -8.29
C ARG A 51 2.15 6.65 -8.16
N THR A 52 1.23 7.49 -8.61
CA THR A 52 1.22 8.93 -8.34
C THR A 52 0.32 9.22 -7.15
N ASN A 53 0.79 9.98 -6.17
CA ASN A 53 -0.07 10.61 -5.17
C ASN A 53 -0.75 11.81 -5.84
N PRO A 54 -2.10 11.95 -5.81
CA PRO A 54 -2.79 12.92 -6.66
C PRO A 54 -2.24 14.35 -6.56
N ASP A 55 -2.07 15.04 -7.68
CA ASP A 55 -1.77 16.49 -7.79
C ASP A 55 -3.01 17.31 -8.19
N LYS A 56 -4.03 16.62 -8.73
CA LYS A 56 -5.30 17.20 -9.15
C LYS A 56 -6.44 16.55 -8.38
N PRO A 57 -7.52 17.30 -8.08
CA PRO A 57 -8.70 16.71 -7.47
C PRO A 57 -9.25 15.60 -8.36
N ILE A 58 -9.53 14.45 -7.76
CA ILE A 58 -10.29 13.37 -8.39
C ILE A 58 -11.56 13.26 -7.55
N PRO A 59 -12.63 13.99 -7.87
CA PRO A 59 -13.80 14.07 -6.98
C PRO A 59 -14.26 12.69 -6.52
N PRO A 60 -14.50 12.47 -5.20
CA PRO A 60 -14.50 13.45 -4.10
C PRO A 60 -13.14 13.65 -3.39
N PHE A 61 -12.03 13.17 -3.94
CA PHE A 61 -10.72 13.14 -3.30
C PHE A 61 -9.86 14.39 -3.58
N THR A 62 -9.13 14.83 -2.56
CA THR A 62 -8.25 16.01 -2.62
C THR A 62 -6.87 15.66 -3.18
N ALA A 63 -6.32 16.57 -3.99
CA ALA A 63 -4.92 16.59 -4.40
C ALA A 63 -3.98 16.79 -3.20
N VAL A 64 -2.78 16.22 -3.25
CA VAL A 64 -1.77 16.39 -2.21
C VAL A 64 -0.39 16.74 -2.76
N THR A 65 0.29 15.86 -3.50
CA THR A 65 1.71 16.10 -3.85
C THR A 65 2.07 15.94 -5.32
N GLY A 66 1.37 15.12 -6.09
CA GLY A 66 1.82 14.74 -7.42
C GLY A 66 3.05 13.84 -7.44
N TRP A 67 3.48 13.28 -6.30
CA TRP A 67 4.75 12.55 -6.26
C TRP A 67 4.58 11.07 -6.58
N LYS A 68 5.57 10.53 -7.29
CA LYS A 68 5.73 9.09 -7.52
C LYS A 68 6.14 8.37 -6.23
N SER A 69 5.56 7.20 -6.00
CA SER A 69 5.90 6.31 -4.88
C SER A 69 5.74 4.84 -5.26
N VAL A 70 6.51 3.97 -4.60
CA VAL A 70 6.41 2.52 -4.78
C VAL A 70 5.11 2.01 -4.16
N TYR A 71 4.32 1.24 -4.91
CA TYR A 71 3.01 0.73 -4.52
C TYR A 71 2.93 -0.79 -4.61
N VAL A 72 3.86 -1.44 -3.95
CA VAL A 72 3.82 -2.88 -3.68
C VAL A 72 3.92 -3.08 -2.17
N ASN A 73 3.65 -4.27 -1.65
CA ASN A 73 4.00 -4.62 -0.27
C ASN A 73 4.04 -6.15 -0.10
N LYS A 74 4.79 -6.61 0.90
CA LYS A 74 5.03 -8.05 1.14
C LYS A 74 3.77 -8.82 1.56
N GLY A 75 2.81 -8.16 2.21
CA GLY A 75 1.57 -8.79 2.66
C GLY A 75 0.66 -9.18 1.49
N PHE A 76 0.50 -8.29 0.51
CA PHE A 76 -0.50 -8.40 -0.54
C PHE A 76 0.06 -8.65 -1.92
N THR A 77 1.19 -8.05 -2.30
CA THR A 77 1.70 -8.15 -3.68
C THR A 77 2.33 -9.51 -3.95
N LYS A 78 1.83 -10.24 -4.95
CA LYS A 78 2.30 -11.60 -5.29
C LYS A 78 3.08 -11.70 -6.59
N ARG A 79 2.83 -10.80 -7.54
CA ARG A 79 3.40 -10.90 -8.89
C ARG A 79 3.43 -9.54 -9.58
N ILE A 80 4.55 -9.19 -10.19
CA ILE A 80 4.62 -8.12 -11.20
C ILE A 80 4.19 -8.72 -12.54
N ASN A 81 3.22 -8.08 -13.16
CA ASN A 81 2.63 -8.50 -14.43
C ASN A 81 3.48 -8.00 -15.60
N GLY A 82 3.48 -8.74 -16.71
CA GLY A 82 4.25 -8.38 -17.91
C GLY A 82 5.74 -8.75 -17.89
N VAL A 83 6.22 -9.36 -16.80
CA VAL A 83 7.58 -9.92 -16.68
C VAL A 83 7.50 -11.41 -16.34
N THR A 84 8.59 -12.15 -16.47
CA THR A 84 8.66 -13.56 -16.04
C THR A 84 8.47 -13.69 -14.52
N LYS A 85 8.23 -14.92 -14.04
CA LYS A 85 8.10 -15.16 -12.59
C LYS A 85 9.40 -14.80 -11.86
N ASP A 86 10.54 -15.24 -12.40
CA ASP A 86 11.85 -15.05 -11.77
C ASP A 86 12.23 -13.56 -11.71
N GLU A 87 11.97 -12.81 -12.78
CA GLU A 87 12.13 -11.35 -12.79
C GLU A 87 11.22 -10.69 -11.74
N SER A 88 9.94 -11.09 -11.68
CA SER A 88 9.01 -10.57 -10.69
C SER A 88 9.51 -10.80 -9.26
N ASP A 89 9.97 -12.00 -8.94
CA ASP A 89 10.45 -12.35 -7.60
C ASP A 89 11.67 -11.52 -7.21
N VAL A 90 12.64 -11.38 -8.12
CA VAL A 90 13.84 -10.56 -7.91
C VAL A 90 13.48 -9.09 -7.68
N LEU A 91 12.62 -8.53 -8.55
CA LEU A 91 12.20 -7.13 -8.48
C LEU A 91 11.40 -6.84 -7.21
N LEU A 92 10.45 -7.70 -6.84
CA LEU A 92 9.65 -7.53 -5.63
C LEU A 92 10.54 -7.60 -4.38
N ASN A 93 11.46 -8.55 -4.29
CA ASN A 93 12.39 -8.65 -3.17
C ASN A 93 13.25 -7.39 -3.05
N TYR A 94 13.77 -6.87 -4.15
CA TYR A 94 14.49 -5.60 -4.17
C TYR A 94 13.62 -4.44 -3.65
N LEU A 95 12.40 -4.29 -4.16
CA LEU A 95 11.48 -3.22 -3.76
C LEU A 95 11.05 -3.33 -2.29
N PHE A 96 10.87 -4.56 -1.78
CA PHE A 96 10.60 -4.80 -0.37
C PHE A 96 11.77 -4.36 0.49
N ASN A 97 12.99 -4.75 0.12
CA ASN A 97 14.20 -4.37 0.86
C ASN A 97 14.46 -2.86 0.81
N LEU A 98 14.17 -2.20 -0.31
CA LEU A 98 14.29 -0.74 -0.43
C LEU A 98 13.50 0.01 0.66
N VAL A 99 12.34 -0.50 1.04
CA VAL A 99 11.51 0.11 2.09
C VAL A 99 11.88 -0.41 3.47
N THR A 100 12.05 -1.73 3.64
CA THR A 100 12.21 -2.36 4.96
C THR A 100 13.63 -2.32 5.52
N GLN A 101 14.66 -2.15 4.68
CA GLN A 101 16.06 -2.08 5.11
C GLN A 101 16.62 -0.66 5.08
N ASN A 102 15.85 0.32 4.63
CA ASN A 102 16.25 1.72 4.63
C ASN A 102 15.80 2.40 5.93
N HIS A 103 16.69 2.44 6.92
CA HIS A 103 16.38 3.04 8.22
C HIS A 103 16.16 4.56 8.17
N ASP A 104 16.74 5.27 7.20
CA ASP A 104 16.51 6.70 7.00
C ASP A 104 15.08 7.02 6.53
N ALA A 105 14.39 6.01 5.98
CA ALA A 105 13.01 6.12 5.53
C ALA A 105 11.98 5.61 6.56
N GLN A 106 12.41 5.28 7.79
CA GLN A 106 11.57 4.64 8.79
C GLN A 106 11.41 5.48 10.06
N VAL A 107 10.22 5.38 10.65
CA VAL A 107 9.92 5.87 12.00
C VAL A 107 9.36 4.70 12.81
N ARG A 108 9.99 4.39 13.94
CA ARG A 108 9.45 3.44 14.93
C ARG A 108 8.83 4.22 16.09
N PHE A 109 7.50 4.23 16.14
CA PHE A 109 6.76 5.00 17.12
C PHE A 109 6.48 4.18 18.39
N LYS A 110 6.89 4.70 19.55
CA LYS A 110 6.59 4.10 20.86
C LYS A 110 5.35 4.74 21.45
N TRP A 111 4.24 4.02 21.38
CA TRP A 111 2.93 4.47 21.85
C TRP A 111 2.87 4.71 23.36
N ARG A 112 2.15 5.76 23.75
CA ARG A 112 1.67 6.06 25.10
C ARG A 112 0.15 6.22 25.09
N ALA A 113 -0.45 6.30 26.28
CA ALA A 113 -1.87 6.56 26.42
C ALA A 113 -2.26 7.87 25.71
N ASN A 114 -3.34 7.83 24.93
CA ASN A 114 -3.89 8.93 24.16
C ASN A 114 -3.02 9.46 23.00
N ASP A 115 -1.94 8.76 22.64
CA ASP A 115 -1.20 9.09 21.43
C ASP A 115 -2.05 8.82 20.18
N LEU A 116 -1.85 9.67 19.16
CA LEU A 116 -2.48 9.55 17.86
C LEU A 116 -1.39 9.58 16.77
N ALA A 117 -1.50 8.67 15.80
CA ALA A 117 -0.70 8.71 14.58
C ALA A 117 -1.62 8.85 13.36
N ILE A 118 -1.21 9.71 12.43
CA ILE A 118 -1.88 9.92 11.14
C ILE A 118 -0.82 9.68 10.07
N TRP A 119 -1.14 8.89 9.05
CA TRP A 119 -0.24 8.62 7.94
C TRP A 119 -1.00 8.59 6.61
N ASP A 120 -0.30 8.96 5.52
CA ASP A 120 -0.82 8.80 4.17
C ASP A 120 -0.54 7.37 3.66
N ASN A 121 -1.58 6.54 3.60
CA ASN A 121 -1.47 5.15 3.15
C ASN A 121 -1.19 5.02 1.64
N ARG A 122 -1.14 6.14 0.89
CA ARG A 122 -0.77 6.14 -0.52
C ARG A 122 0.73 6.14 -0.74
N SER A 123 1.52 6.53 0.26
CA SER A 123 2.99 6.68 0.15
C SER A 123 3.78 6.01 1.28
N MET A 124 3.12 5.33 2.21
CA MET A 124 3.74 4.73 3.39
C MET A 124 3.38 3.26 3.56
N TRP A 125 4.28 2.49 4.14
CA TRP A 125 4.01 1.15 4.69
C TRP A 125 4.01 1.25 6.22
N HIS A 126 3.31 0.32 6.87
CA HIS A 126 3.35 0.18 8.32
C HIS A 126 3.37 -1.29 8.70
N CYS A 127 3.93 -1.58 9.87
CA CYS A 127 3.97 -2.91 10.45
C CYS A 127 3.77 -2.81 11.96
N ALA A 128 2.90 -3.66 12.52
CA ALA A 128 2.85 -3.84 13.95
C ALA A 128 4.06 -4.67 14.41
N THR A 129 4.79 -4.20 15.42
CA THR A 129 5.86 -4.97 16.05
C THR A 129 5.26 -5.75 17.20
N TYR A 130 5.40 -7.08 17.20
CA TYR A 130 4.90 -7.96 18.26
C TYR A 130 5.98 -8.20 19.32
N ASP A 131 6.45 -7.12 19.94
CA ASP A 131 7.53 -7.10 20.94
C ASP A 131 7.00 -6.85 22.37
N TYR A 132 5.80 -7.34 22.66
CA TYR A 132 5.10 -7.15 23.93
C TYR A 132 4.32 -8.40 24.33
N VAL A 133 4.09 -8.57 25.64
CA VAL A 133 3.38 -9.73 26.21
C VAL A 133 1.92 -9.40 26.52
N GLU A 134 1.67 -8.17 26.96
CA GLU A 134 0.34 -7.74 27.40
C GLU A 134 -0.64 -7.52 26.23
N ALA A 135 -1.94 -7.58 26.53
CA ALA A 135 -2.96 -7.24 25.55
C ALA A 135 -2.80 -5.78 25.10
N ARG A 136 -2.80 -5.57 23.77
CA ARG A 136 -2.70 -4.23 23.16
C ARG A 136 -3.85 -4.02 22.20
N ALA A 137 -4.59 -2.94 22.40
CA ALA A 137 -5.70 -2.53 21.55
C ALA A 137 -5.55 -1.06 21.13
N GLY A 138 -6.25 -0.69 20.06
CA GLY A 138 -6.34 0.68 19.59
C GLY A 138 -7.36 0.78 18.45
N ASP A 139 -7.98 1.95 18.32
CA ASP A 139 -8.97 2.21 17.29
C ASP A 139 -8.32 2.75 16.03
N ARG A 140 -8.84 2.35 14.86
CA ARG A 140 -8.38 2.83 13.57
C ARG A 140 -9.56 3.30 12.73
N VAL A 141 -9.48 4.56 12.29
CA VAL A 141 -10.35 5.12 11.26
C VAL A 141 -9.54 5.21 9.97
N ALA A 142 -10.10 4.73 8.87
CA ALA A 142 -9.50 4.82 7.54
C ALA A 142 -10.39 5.70 6.65
N SER A 143 -9.79 6.71 6.02
CA SER A 143 -10.47 7.51 4.99
C SER A 143 -10.55 6.73 3.67
N LEU A 144 -11.50 7.11 2.81
CA LEU A 144 -11.58 6.61 1.45
C LEU A 144 -10.48 7.24 0.59
N GLY A 145 -9.87 6.43 -0.26
CA GLY A 145 -8.90 6.87 -1.26
C GLY A 145 -9.37 6.57 -2.68
N GLU A 146 -8.76 7.25 -3.64
CA GLU A 146 -8.92 7.02 -5.06
C GLU A 146 -8.32 5.67 -5.50
N ALA A 147 -8.73 5.19 -6.68
CA ALA A 147 -8.07 4.05 -7.30
C ALA A 147 -6.60 4.41 -7.65
N PRO A 148 -5.61 3.58 -7.29
CA PRO A 148 -4.21 3.85 -7.60
C PRO A 148 -3.98 3.96 -9.11
N TYR A 149 -3.27 5.02 -9.51
CA TYR A 149 -2.89 5.28 -10.90
C TYR A 149 -1.45 5.79 -10.99
N LEU A 150 -0.91 5.81 -12.21
CA LEU A 150 0.38 6.43 -12.54
C LEU A 150 0.14 7.51 -13.59
N ASP A 151 0.53 8.75 -13.29
CA ASP A 151 0.74 9.80 -14.28
C ASP A 151 2.23 9.80 -14.65
N LEU A 152 2.55 9.51 -15.92
CA LEU A 152 3.94 9.48 -16.37
C LEU A 152 4.64 10.84 -16.28
N ASN A 153 3.86 11.94 -16.30
CA ASN A 153 4.36 13.31 -16.17
C ASN A 153 4.57 13.73 -14.70
N SER A 154 4.14 12.91 -13.74
CA SER A 154 4.40 13.17 -12.33
C SER A 154 5.88 13.01 -11.99
N THR A 155 6.33 13.66 -10.91
CA THR A 155 7.76 13.72 -10.54
C THR A 155 8.04 12.92 -9.28
N GLY A 156 9.31 12.59 -9.05
CA GLY A 156 9.74 12.07 -7.74
C GLY A 156 9.79 13.18 -6.69
N ARG A 157 9.67 12.83 -5.40
CA ARG A 157 9.82 13.80 -4.30
C ARG A 157 11.13 14.61 -4.39
N ARG A 158 12.25 13.95 -4.67
CA ARG A 158 13.57 14.60 -4.75
C ARG A 158 13.62 15.62 -5.88
N GLU A 159 13.17 15.22 -7.06
CA GLU A 159 13.07 16.08 -8.23
C GLU A 159 12.18 17.30 -7.95
N ALA A 160 10.99 17.08 -7.38
CA ALA A 160 10.07 18.16 -7.00
C ALA A 160 10.65 19.14 -5.97
N LEU A 161 11.60 18.69 -5.15
CA LEU A 161 12.27 19.50 -4.13
C LEU A 161 13.64 20.05 -4.57
N GLY A 162 14.10 19.72 -5.78
CA GLY A 162 15.43 20.13 -6.27
C GLY A 162 16.61 19.49 -5.51
N LEU A 163 16.43 18.28 -4.99
CA LEU A 163 17.41 17.55 -4.15
C LEU A 163 18.17 16.45 -4.89
#